data_AF-A0A1X7A198-F1
#
_entry.id   AF-A0A1X7A198-F1
#
_cell.length_a   1.000
_cell.length_b   1.000
_cell.length_c   1.000
_cell.angle_alpha   90.00
_cell.angle_beta   90.00
_cell.angle_gamma   90.00
#
_symmetry.space_group_name_H-M   'P 1'
#
loop_
_entity.id
_entity.type
_entity.pdbx_description
1 polymer ?
#
loop_
_entity_poly.entity_id
_entity_poly.type
_entity_poly.pdbx_seq_one_letter_code
_entity_poly.pdbx_strand_id
1 'polypeptide(L)'
;MDNSPLAQSHTTMEQALDKGLKATLAKFTAGLSPIALASVYSDWALHLATAPGKRLQLVEKAGKKTWRLANYAASCALTPDTGETCIEPLPQDRRFRGESWQH
;
A
#
# COMPACT_ATOMS: atom_id res chain seq x y z
N MET A 1 -26.43 -27.09 -45.06
CA MET A 1 -26.84 -26.67 -43.70
C MET A 1 -26.23 -27.69 -42.75
N ASP A 2 -25.08 -27.38 -42.18
CA ASP A 2 -24.41 -28.23 -41.19
C ASP A 2 -24.84 -27.73 -39.80
N ASN A 3 -25.59 -28.55 -39.07
CA ASN A 3 -26.10 -28.24 -37.75
C ASN A 3 -25.43 -29.16 -36.74
N SER A 4 -24.14 -28.93 -36.50
CA SER A 4 -23.38 -29.60 -35.45
C SER A 4 -23.79 -29.01 -34.08
N PRO A 5 -24.31 -29.82 -33.14
CA PRO A 5 -24.73 -29.30 -31.83
C PRO A 5 -23.49 -28.86 -31.03
N LEU A 6 -23.53 -27.62 -30.53
CA LEU A 6 -22.52 -27.06 -29.64
C LEU A 6 -22.36 -27.98 -28.42
N ALA A 7 -21.17 -28.56 -28.24
CA ALA A 7 -20.85 -29.40 -27.10
C ALA A 7 -21.08 -28.61 -25.80
N GLN A 8 -22.13 -28.97 -25.06
CA GLN A 8 -22.44 -28.38 -23.76
C GLN A 8 -21.39 -28.86 -22.75
N SER A 9 -20.39 -28.02 -22.48
CA SER A 9 -19.41 -28.29 -21.42
C SER A 9 -20.10 -28.10 -20.06
N HIS A 10 -20.55 -29.18 -19.44
CA HIS A 10 -21.04 -29.15 -18.06
C HIS A 10 -19.89 -28.71 -17.15
N THR A 11 -20.04 -27.55 -16.50
CA THR A 11 -19.07 -27.08 -15.51
C THR A 11 -19.38 -27.81 -14.21
N THR A 12 -18.38 -28.46 -13.63
CA THR A 12 -18.57 -29.14 -12.34
C THR A 12 -18.64 -28.13 -11.20
N MET A 13 -19.16 -28.54 -10.04
CA MET A 13 -19.24 -27.68 -8.86
C MET A 13 -17.85 -27.21 -8.41
N GLU A 14 -16.85 -28.09 -8.49
CA GLU A 14 -15.45 -27.81 -8.15
C GLU A 14 -14.87 -26.73 -9.07
N GLN A 15 -15.14 -26.83 -10.38
CA GLN A 15 -14.71 -25.82 -11.35
C GLN A 15 -15.39 -24.47 -11.14
N ALA A 16 -16.67 -24.46 -10.75
CA ALA A 16 -17.39 -23.24 -10.43
C ALA A 16 -16.81 -22.56 -9.17
N LEU A 17 -16.53 -23.34 -8.13
CA LEU A 17 -15.88 -22.88 -6.90
C LEU A 17 -14.49 -22.28 -7.19
N ASP A 18 -13.64 -23.01 -7.91
CA ASP A 18 -12.29 -22.56 -8.28
C ASP A 18 -12.31 -21.25 -9.07
N LYS A 19 -13.23 -21.13 -10.05
CA LYS A 19 -13.41 -19.90 -10.82
C LYS A 19 -13.87 -18.75 -9.93
N GLY A 20 -14.81 -18.98 -9.02
CA GLY A 20 -15.30 -17.98 -8.07
C GLY A 20 -14.21 -17.48 -7.12
N LEU A 21 -13.40 -18.39 -6.57
CA LEU A 21 -12.26 -18.06 -5.71
C LEU A 21 -11.21 -17.25 -6.50
N LYS A 22 -10.82 -17.72 -7.68
CA LYS A 22 -9.85 -17.01 -8.54
C LYS A 22 -10.32 -15.61 -8.94
N ALA A 23 -11.62 -15.45 -9.24
CA ALA A 23 -12.19 -14.15 -9.56
C ALA A 23 -12.15 -13.18 -8.37
N THR A 24 -12.45 -13.69 -7.16
CA THR A 24 -12.36 -12.91 -5.92
C THR A 24 -10.92 -12.50 -5.63
N LEU A 25 -9.98 -13.44 -5.73
CA LEU A 25 -8.55 -13.17 -5.54
C LEU A 25 -8.03 -12.16 -6.55
N ALA A 26 -8.38 -12.29 -7.84
CA ALA A 26 -7.97 -11.36 -8.87
C ALA A 26 -8.47 -9.93 -8.60
N LYS A 27 -9.70 -9.75 -8.11
CA LYS A 27 -10.19 -8.42 -7.71
C LYS A 27 -9.40 -7.88 -6.51
N PHE A 28 -9.15 -8.73 -5.52
CA PHE A 28 -8.43 -8.34 -4.30
C PHE A 28 -6.97 -7.96 -4.58
N THR A 29 -6.29 -8.68 -5.46
CA THR A 29 -4.88 -8.43 -5.83
C THR A 29 -4.72 -7.52 -7.05
N ALA A 30 -5.81 -6.90 -7.53
CA ALA A 30 -5.83 -6.13 -8.78
C ALA A 30 -5.23 -6.88 -9.99
N GLY A 31 -5.42 -8.20 -10.04
CA GLY A 31 -4.95 -9.09 -11.11
C GLY A 31 -3.58 -9.71 -10.87
N LEU A 32 -2.89 -9.37 -9.77
CA LEU A 32 -1.58 -9.94 -9.44
C LEU A 32 -1.69 -11.31 -8.76
N SER A 33 -0.65 -12.14 -8.89
CA SER A 33 -0.59 -13.42 -8.17
C SER A 33 -0.50 -13.20 -6.65
N PRO A 34 -1.41 -13.78 -5.83
CA PRO A 34 -1.35 -13.67 -4.37
C PRO A 34 -0.05 -14.26 -3.79
N ILE A 35 0.43 -15.36 -4.38
CA ILE A 35 1.67 -16.02 -3.95
C ILE A 35 2.88 -15.15 -4.27
N ALA A 36 2.88 -14.49 -5.43
CA ALA A 36 3.96 -13.56 -5.79
C ALA A 36 4.00 -12.36 -4.84
N LEU A 37 2.84 -11.77 -4.52
CA LEU A 37 2.73 -10.67 -3.56
C LEU A 37 3.27 -11.08 -2.18
N ALA A 38 2.83 -12.23 -1.67
CA ALA A 38 3.30 -12.76 -0.40
C ALA A 38 4.82 -13.01 -0.40
N SER A 39 5.36 -13.55 -1.50
CA SER A 39 6.79 -13.82 -1.64
C SER A 39 7.62 -12.53 -1.65
N VAL A 40 7.27 -11.53 -2.46
CA VAL A 40 8.01 -10.26 -2.53
C VAL A 40 7.97 -9.51 -1.20
N TYR A 41 6.81 -9.51 -0.54
CA TYR A 41 6.70 -8.92 0.79
C TYR A 41 7.56 -9.65 1.83
N SER A 42 7.53 -10.99 1.82
CA SER A 42 8.30 -11.80 2.77
C SER A 42 9.80 -11.64 2.58
N ASP A 43 10.27 -11.60 1.33
CA ASP A 43 11.67 -11.36 1.01
C ASP A 43 12.15 -10.03 1.61
N TRP A 44 11.42 -8.94 1.35
CA TRP A 44 11.73 -7.63 1.93
C TRP A 44 11.69 -7.66 3.47
N ALA A 45 10.66 -8.27 4.06
CA ALA A 45 10.50 -8.33 5.50
C ALA A 45 11.62 -9.13 6.18
N LEU A 46 12.04 -10.24 5.60
CA LEU A 46 13.15 -11.07 6.09
C LEU A 46 14.49 -10.33 5.95
N HIS A 47 14.73 -9.66 4.83
CA HIS A 47 15.90 -8.79 4.65
C HIS A 47 15.95 -7.67 5.70
N LEU A 48 14.80 -7.05 6.01
CA LEU A 48 14.76 -6.04 7.06
C LEU A 48 14.95 -6.66 8.46
N ALA A 49 14.31 -7.81 8.74
CA ALA A 49 14.38 -8.48 10.03
C ALA A 49 15.82 -8.86 10.42
N THR A 50 16.59 -9.30 9.43
CA THR A 50 18.00 -9.69 9.53
C THR A 50 18.98 -8.51 9.48
N ALA A 51 18.50 -7.26 9.32
CA ALA A 51 19.31 -6.05 9.29
C ALA A 51 19.12 -5.18 10.57
N PRO A 52 19.68 -5.56 11.73
CA PRO A 52 19.45 -4.87 13.01
C PRO A 52 19.88 -3.39 13.00
N GLY A 53 21.00 -3.05 12.35
CA GLY A 53 21.45 -1.66 12.23
C GLY A 53 20.47 -0.79 11.44
N LYS A 54 19.89 -1.32 10.36
CA LYS A 54 18.88 -0.61 9.58
C LYS A 54 17.60 -0.41 10.39
N ARG A 55 17.19 -1.42 11.14
CA ARG A 55 16.02 -1.34 12.04
C ARG A 55 16.21 -0.23 13.08
N LEU A 56 17.38 -0.14 13.72
CA LEU A 56 17.68 0.93 14.68
C LEU A 56 17.62 2.33 14.04
N GLN A 57 18.23 2.50 12.85
CA GLN A 57 18.15 3.76 12.10
C GLN A 57 16.70 4.15 11.77
N LEU A 58 15.84 3.19 11.44
CA LEU A 58 14.43 3.45 11.15
C LEU A 58 13.65 3.84 12.41
N VAL A 59 13.90 3.17 13.55
CA VAL A 59 13.29 3.51 14.84
C VAL A 59 13.67 4.93 15.27
N GLU A 60 14.95 5.30 15.16
CA GLU A 60 15.42 6.66 15.47
C GLU A 60 14.73 7.70 14.57
N LYS A 61 14.66 7.43 13.25
CA LYS A 61 13.97 8.31 12.29
C LYS A 61 12.48 8.42 12.59
N ALA A 62 11.82 7.32 12.96
CA ALA A 62 10.41 7.32 13.33
C ALA A 62 10.20 8.20 14.57
N GLY A 63 10.99 8.04 15.63
CA GLY A 63 10.92 8.86 16.83
C GLY A 63 11.05 10.36 16.54
N LYS A 64 12.06 10.76 15.76
CA LYS A 64 12.25 12.18 15.36
C LYS A 64 11.05 12.73 14.59
N LYS A 65 10.49 11.95 13.66
CA LYS A 65 9.34 12.36 12.83
C LYS A 65 8.04 12.43 13.64
N THR A 66 7.80 11.45 14.52
CA THR A 66 6.64 11.45 15.42
C THR A 66 6.68 12.64 16.38
N TRP A 67 7.85 12.96 16.95
CA TRP A 67 8.00 14.14 17.81
C TRP A 67 7.69 15.45 17.06
N ARG A 68 8.25 15.62 15.85
CA ARG A 68 7.95 16.80 15.01
C ARG A 68 6.46 16.90 14.68
N LEU A 69 5.81 15.80 14.33
CA LEU A 69 4.38 15.75 14.04
C LEU A 69 3.53 16.08 15.27
N ALA A 70 3.89 15.56 16.44
CA ALA A 70 3.19 15.83 17.69
C ALA A 70 3.28 17.31 18.08
N ASN A 71 4.45 17.93 17.97
CA ASN A 71 4.62 19.36 18.21
C ASN A 71 3.79 20.19 17.23
N TYR A 72 3.82 19.84 15.94
CA TYR A 72 3.02 20.52 14.94
C TYR A 72 1.51 20.43 15.25
N ALA A 73 1.01 19.23 15.54
CA ALA A 73 -0.39 19.02 15.89
C ALA A 73 -0.80 19.81 17.15
N ALA A 74 0.10 19.89 18.15
CA ALA A 74 -0.12 20.72 19.34
C ALA A 74 -0.16 22.22 19.00
N SER A 75 0.74 22.70 18.16
CA SER A 75 0.74 24.08 17.67
C SER A 75 -0.55 24.43 16.93
N CYS A 76 -1.01 23.58 16.00
CA CYS A 76 -2.29 23.79 15.29
C CYS A 76 -3.48 23.82 16.25
N ALA A 77 -3.48 22.99 17.29
CA ALA A 77 -4.55 22.96 18.28
C ALA A 77 -4.58 24.23 19.16
N LEU A 78 -3.42 24.81 19.46
CA LEU A 78 -3.29 26.00 20.30
C LEU A 78 -3.38 27.31 19.51
N THR A 79 -3.00 27.29 18.23
CA THR A 79 -2.94 28.46 17.35
C THR A 79 -3.42 28.03 15.96
N PRO A 80 -4.74 28.08 15.69
CA PRO A 80 -5.34 27.46 14.50
C PRO A 80 -4.96 28.06 13.14
N ASP A 81 -4.12 29.09 13.10
CA ASP A 81 -3.93 29.92 11.90
C ASP A 81 -2.46 30.29 11.66
N THR A 82 -1.53 29.39 11.98
CA THR A 82 -0.09 29.65 11.79
C THR A 82 0.33 29.66 10.32
N GLY A 83 -0.43 29.03 9.42
CA GLY A 83 -0.11 28.93 7.98
C GLY A 83 1.22 28.21 7.66
N GLU A 84 1.88 27.66 8.69
CA GLU A 84 3.14 26.94 8.58
C GLU A 84 2.87 25.47 8.35
N THR A 85 3.57 24.84 7.41
CA THR A 85 3.45 23.40 7.17
C THR A 85 4.30 22.60 8.16
N CYS A 86 3.86 21.39 8.50
CA CYS A 86 4.63 20.50 9.40
C CYS A 86 6.07 20.25 8.91
N ILE A 87 6.26 20.14 7.58
CA ILE A 87 7.52 19.82 6.91
C ILE A 87 7.61 20.58 5.59
N GLU A 88 8.71 21.33 5.40
CA GLU A 88 9.10 21.84 4.09
C GLU A 88 9.65 20.69 3.22
N PRO A 89 9.04 20.41 2.05
CA PRO A 89 9.51 19.39 1.13
C PRO A 89 10.93 19.69 0.61
N LEU A 90 11.63 18.65 0.16
CA LEU A 90 12.88 18.85 -0.58
C LEU A 90 12.60 19.59 -1.90
N PRO A 91 13.50 20.45 -2.40
CA PRO A 91 13.27 21.24 -3.62
C PRO A 91 12.87 20.40 -4.85
N GLN A 92 13.37 19.17 -4.94
CA GLN A 92 13.06 18.22 -6.01
C GLN A 92 11.76 17.43 -5.81
N ASP A 93 11.16 17.44 -4.61
CA ASP A 93 9.98 16.65 -4.30
C ASP A 93 8.70 17.36 -4.75
N ARG A 94 8.22 17.03 -5.95
CA ARG A 94 7.03 17.65 -6.55
C ARG A 94 5.71 17.13 -5.99
N ARG A 95 5.72 16.06 -5.18
CA ARG A 95 4.50 15.40 -4.68
C ARG A 95 3.65 16.30 -3.78
N PHE A 96 4.27 17.29 -3.15
CA PHE A 96 3.66 18.18 -2.16
C PHE A 96 3.39 19.61 -2.68
N ARG A 97 3.35 19.81 -4.00
CA ARG A 97 3.13 21.13 -4.61
C ARG A 97 1.66 21.57 -4.70
N GLY A 98 0.72 20.62 -4.59
CA GLY A 98 -0.70 20.95 -4.66
C GLY A 98 -1.14 21.81 -3.48
N GLU A 99 -2.11 22.69 -3.68
CA GLU A 99 -2.63 23.62 -2.66
C GLU A 99 -3.02 22.90 -1.36
N SER A 100 -3.58 21.69 -1.47
CA SER A 100 -3.93 20.84 -0.32
C SER A 100 -2.77 20.50 0.62
N TRP A 101 -1.51 20.74 0.21
CA TRP A 101 -0.30 20.48 0.98
C TRP A 101 0.38 21.75 1.52
N GLN A 102 -0.16 22.94 1.25
CA GLN A 102 0.45 24.25 1.57
C GLN A 102 -0.28 24.98 2.73
N HIS A 103 -0.90 24.22 3.63
CA HIS A 103 -1.68 24.70 4.77
C HIS A 103 -1.19 24.12 6.08
#